data_AF-A0A0J9TH48-F1
#
_entry.id   AF-A0A0J9TH48-F1
#
_cell.length_a   1.000
_cell.length_b   1.000
_cell.length_c   1.000
_cell.angle_alpha   90.00
_cell.angle_beta   90.00
_cell.angle_gamma   90.00
#
_symmetry.space_group_name_H-M   'P 1'
#
loop_
_entity.id
_entity.type
_entity.pdbx_description
1 polymer ?
#
loop_
_entity_poly.entity_id
_entity_poly.type
_entity_poly.pdbx_seq_one_letter_code
_entity_poly.pdbx_strand_id
1 'polypeptide(L)'
;MIFLPICEDNFDTLTAHHGREYDVECNNICSRTDIDHSIFLIPCRKLTIYINKIKNNLTSRNTFESCKYLNYRINDELIRHKKNQTLADIHAKLINSYKEKNYHLNTICKENLEPLDENTFENVKKVFEIYNKFNKTLRSHSSSNNPKCSLINEAIDLYMKYGKSCSEQSNTKFCKALEAFKYYYQTSIGNINEKCTVEKYTLDSFQAQDSGTNEFGELQVSMDEVAVDETGSSTNYNTKKNMLTSFYILLPITFFSFILYKVNKYFIYIYEYSLNIHDKIL
;
A
#
# COMPACT_ATOMS: atom_id res chain seq x y z
N MET A 1 5.03 2.97 4.90
CA MET A 1 4.00 1.92 5.02
C MET A 1 4.38 0.83 4.02
N ILE A 2 4.41 -0.44 4.41
CA ILE A 2 4.71 -1.54 3.49
C ILE A 2 3.36 -2.07 2.98
N PHE A 3 3.11 -1.96 1.69
CA PHE A 3 1.87 -2.46 1.07
C PHE A 3 1.87 -4.00 1.02
N LEU A 4 0.68 -4.62 1.06
CA LEU A 4 0.48 -6.07 0.92
C LEU A 4 1.32 -6.72 -0.20
N PRO A 5 1.46 -6.14 -1.41
CA PRO A 5 2.31 -6.73 -2.46
C PRO A 5 3.81 -6.71 -2.16
N ILE A 6 4.29 -5.82 -1.30
CA ILE A 6 5.70 -5.85 -0.84
C ILE A 6 5.87 -6.99 0.18
N CYS A 7 4.87 -7.22 1.03
CA CYS A 7 4.85 -8.39 1.91
C CYS A 7 4.81 -9.70 1.12
N GLU A 8 4.12 -9.74 -0.03
CA GLU A 8 4.17 -10.86 -0.97
C GLU A 8 5.57 -11.11 -1.53
N ASP A 9 6.22 -10.10 -2.11
CA ASP A 9 7.57 -10.29 -2.64
C ASP A 9 8.55 -10.75 -1.55
N ASN A 10 8.42 -10.18 -0.35
CA ASN A 10 9.21 -10.59 0.80
C ASN A 10 8.94 -12.05 1.14
N PHE A 11 7.67 -12.44 1.28
CA PHE A 11 7.30 -13.82 1.54
C PHE A 11 7.86 -14.77 0.48
N ASP A 12 7.68 -14.47 -0.81
CA ASP A 12 8.12 -15.33 -1.90
C ASP A 12 9.65 -15.43 -1.94
N THR A 13 10.36 -14.33 -1.70
CA THR A 13 11.82 -14.31 -1.63
C THR A 13 12.34 -15.10 -0.43
N LEU A 14 11.76 -14.87 0.76
CA LEU A 14 12.13 -15.57 2.00
C LEU A 14 11.85 -17.08 1.91
N THR A 15 10.80 -17.46 1.20
CA THR A 15 10.32 -18.84 1.15
C THR A 15 10.66 -19.56 -0.16
N ALA A 16 11.44 -18.93 -1.04
CA ALA A 16 11.92 -19.53 -2.28
C ALA A 16 12.68 -20.84 -1.99
N HIS A 17 13.50 -20.85 -0.94
CA HIS A 17 14.22 -22.01 -0.45
C HIS A 17 13.57 -22.58 0.81
N HIS A 18 12.31 -23.02 0.69
CA HIS A 18 11.55 -23.68 1.76
C HIS A 18 12.00 -25.14 1.95
N GLY A 19 13.26 -25.32 2.33
CA GLY A 19 13.84 -26.63 2.61
C GLY A 19 13.13 -27.39 3.74
N ARG A 20 13.73 -28.48 4.19
CA ARG A 20 13.14 -29.38 5.20
C ARG A 20 13.31 -28.90 6.65
N GLU A 21 13.71 -27.65 6.86
CA GLU A 21 14.04 -27.06 8.17
C GLU A 21 12.89 -27.19 9.17
N TYR A 22 11.64 -27.07 8.69
CA TYR A 22 10.43 -27.09 9.52
C TYR A 22 9.58 -28.35 9.35
N ASP A 23 10.17 -29.46 8.86
CA ASP A 23 9.42 -30.70 8.61
C ASP A 23 8.82 -31.28 9.87
N VAL A 24 9.57 -31.26 10.98
CA VAL A 24 9.11 -31.83 12.24
C VAL A 24 7.92 -31.01 12.77
N GLU A 25 8.03 -29.70 12.80
CA GLU A 25 6.98 -28.77 13.19
C GLU A 25 5.75 -28.95 12.29
N CYS A 26 5.95 -28.92 10.96
CA CYS A 26 4.86 -28.99 10.00
C CYS A 26 4.19 -30.35 9.95
N ASN A 27 4.91 -31.46 10.14
CA ASN A 27 4.29 -32.78 10.26
C ASN A 27 3.34 -32.83 11.47
N ASN A 28 3.76 -32.24 12.59
CA ASN A 28 2.89 -32.15 13.77
C ASN A 28 1.69 -31.22 13.52
N ILE A 29 1.90 -30.05 12.92
CA ILE A 29 0.80 -29.13 12.60
C ILE A 29 -0.21 -29.79 11.65
N CYS A 30 0.27 -30.40 10.57
CA CYS A 30 -0.57 -31.11 9.60
C CYS A 30 -1.31 -32.30 10.21
N SER A 31 -0.75 -32.98 11.22
CA SER A 31 -1.47 -34.07 11.91
C SER A 31 -2.62 -33.59 12.80
N ARG A 32 -2.63 -32.30 13.15
CA ARG A 32 -3.60 -31.67 14.06
C ARG A 32 -4.63 -30.81 13.33
N THR A 33 -4.32 -30.43 12.09
CA THR A 33 -5.27 -29.83 11.16
C THR A 33 -5.91 -30.95 10.33
N ASP A 34 -7.21 -30.88 10.05
CA ASP A 34 -7.85 -31.88 9.16
C ASP A 34 -7.61 -31.56 7.67
N ILE A 35 -6.50 -30.85 7.38
CA ILE A 35 -6.05 -30.51 6.03
C ILE A 35 -5.22 -31.68 5.52
N ASP A 36 -5.34 -31.98 4.23
CA ASP A 36 -4.50 -33.01 3.61
C ASP A 36 -3.01 -32.67 3.78
N HIS A 37 -2.28 -33.56 4.46
CA HIS A 37 -0.85 -33.40 4.75
C HIS A 37 -0.03 -33.19 3.47
N SER A 38 -0.31 -33.97 2.43
CA SER A 38 0.44 -33.92 1.16
C SER A 38 0.32 -32.56 0.47
N ILE A 39 -0.79 -31.86 0.71
CA ILE A 39 -1.11 -30.56 0.13
C ILE A 39 -0.57 -29.42 1.01
N PHE A 40 -0.67 -29.56 2.34
CA PHE A 40 -0.38 -28.46 3.27
C PHE A 40 1.06 -28.44 3.81
N LEU A 41 1.85 -29.51 3.63
CA LEU A 41 3.23 -29.56 4.13
C LEU A 41 4.09 -28.41 3.57
N ILE A 42 4.00 -28.15 2.26
CA ILE A 42 4.75 -27.07 1.60
C ILE A 42 4.25 -25.68 2.06
N PRO A 43 2.94 -25.36 2.01
CA PRO A 43 2.41 -24.15 2.62
C PRO A 43 2.84 -23.94 4.07
N CYS A 44 2.77 -24.99 4.90
CA CYS A 44 3.18 -24.92 6.30
C CYS A 44 4.65 -24.50 6.45
N ARG A 45 5.57 -25.07 5.67
CA ARG A 45 6.99 -24.68 5.71
C ARG A 45 7.16 -23.19 5.40
N LYS A 46 6.52 -22.71 4.34
CA LYS A 46 6.59 -21.31 3.93
C LYS A 46 6.01 -20.37 4.99
N LEU A 47 4.84 -20.71 5.52
CA LEU A 47 4.21 -19.97 6.61
C LEU A 47 5.13 -19.93 7.84
N THR A 48 5.73 -21.06 8.23
CA THR A 48 6.61 -21.15 9.41
C THR A 48 7.88 -20.29 9.26
N ILE A 49 8.53 -20.32 8.09
CA ILE A 49 9.65 -19.44 7.75
C ILE A 49 9.25 -17.96 7.92
N TYR A 50 8.09 -17.59 7.37
CA TYR A 50 7.61 -16.22 7.42
C TYR A 50 7.23 -15.79 8.85
N ILE A 51 6.58 -16.66 9.62
CA ILE A 51 6.27 -16.44 11.04
C ILE A 51 7.56 -16.20 11.84
N ASN A 52 8.60 -17.02 11.62
CA ASN A 52 9.90 -16.82 12.28
C ASN A 52 10.53 -15.49 11.88
N LYS A 53 10.42 -15.09 10.61
CA LYS A 53 10.89 -13.78 10.17
C LYS A 53 10.18 -12.65 10.91
N ILE A 54 8.85 -12.72 11.07
CA ILE A 54 8.08 -11.71 11.80
C ILE A 54 8.49 -11.71 13.29
N LYS A 55 8.55 -12.89 13.91
CA LYS A 55 8.93 -13.09 15.32
C LYS A 55 10.33 -12.56 15.64
N ASN A 56 11.28 -12.63 14.71
CA ASN A 56 12.65 -12.16 14.92
C ASN A 56 12.84 -10.67 14.56
N ASN A 57 11.84 -10.03 13.95
CA ASN A 57 11.88 -8.63 13.52
C ASN A 57 10.82 -7.73 14.23
N LEU A 58 10.49 -8.04 15.49
CA LEU A 58 9.34 -7.47 16.22
C LEU A 58 9.35 -5.94 16.43
N THR A 59 10.44 -5.24 16.13
CA THR A 59 10.66 -3.83 16.50
C THR A 59 10.09 -2.79 15.52
N SER A 60 9.31 -3.17 14.50
CA SER A 60 8.94 -2.22 13.44
C SER A 60 7.46 -2.27 13.02
N ARG A 61 6.97 -1.15 12.50
CA ARG A 61 5.71 -1.00 11.74
C ARG A 61 5.53 -2.10 10.65
N ASN A 62 6.62 -2.75 10.25
CA ASN A 62 6.62 -3.87 9.30
C ASN A 62 5.96 -5.14 9.88
N THR A 63 5.95 -5.33 11.21
CA THR A 63 5.30 -6.48 11.85
C THR A 63 3.80 -6.50 11.56
N PHE A 64 3.13 -5.35 11.66
CA PHE A 64 1.69 -5.24 11.42
C PHE A 64 1.31 -5.61 9.97
N GLU A 65 1.97 -5.02 8.99
CA GLU A 65 1.71 -5.30 7.57
C GLU A 65 2.09 -6.74 7.19
N SER A 66 3.16 -7.27 7.78
CA SER A 66 3.55 -8.68 7.57
C SER A 66 2.52 -9.64 8.18
N CYS A 67 1.94 -9.29 9.33
CA CYS A 67 0.87 -10.06 9.95
C CYS A 67 -0.44 -10.01 9.15
N LYS A 68 -0.78 -8.87 8.53
CA LYS A 68 -1.92 -8.79 7.61
C LYS A 68 -1.72 -9.69 6.39
N TYR A 69 -0.53 -9.67 5.82
CA TYR A 69 -0.21 -10.56 4.72
C TYR A 69 -0.19 -12.03 5.15
N LEU A 70 0.33 -12.34 6.35
CA LEU A 70 0.24 -13.68 6.93
C LEU A 70 -1.21 -14.12 7.09
N ASN A 71 -2.11 -13.25 7.57
CA ASN A 71 -3.53 -13.56 7.68
C ASN A 71 -4.15 -13.89 6.32
N TYR A 72 -3.88 -13.05 5.32
CA TYR A 72 -4.31 -13.27 3.94
C TYR A 72 -3.84 -14.64 3.43
N ARG A 73 -2.56 -14.98 3.60
CA ARG A 73 -1.99 -16.26 3.17
C ARG A 73 -2.58 -17.45 3.90
N ILE A 74 -2.77 -17.36 5.21
CA ILE A 74 -3.43 -18.43 5.97
C ILE A 74 -4.84 -18.66 5.43
N ASN A 75 -5.64 -17.60 5.26
CA ASN A 75 -7.00 -17.72 4.73
C ASN A 75 -7.01 -18.30 3.31
N ASP A 76 -6.08 -17.88 2.45
CA ASP A 76 -5.93 -18.38 1.10
C ASP A 76 -5.64 -19.90 1.05
N GLU A 77 -4.74 -20.40 1.90
CA GLU A 77 -4.47 -21.85 2.02
C GLU A 77 -5.68 -22.60 2.62
N LEU A 78 -6.31 -22.05 3.66
CA LEU A 78 -7.43 -22.72 4.34
C LEU A 78 -8.68 -22.79 3.47
N ILE A 79 -9.03 -21.73 2.75
CA ILE A 79 -10.21 -21.70 1.86
C ILE A 79 -10.06 -22.71 0.72
N ARG A 80 -8.85 -22.87 0.17
CA ARG A 80 -8.58 -23.87 -0.89
C ARG A 80 -8.72 -25.31 -0.43
N HIS A 81 -8.48 -25.58 0.85
CA HIS A 81 -8.28 -26.94 1.34
C HIS A 81 -9.24 -27.35 2.45
N LYS A 82 -10.13 -26.45 2.90
CA LYS A 82 -11.21 -26.79 3.82
C LYS A 82 -12.12 -27.83 3.17
N LYS A 83 -12.38 -28.90 3.90
CA LYS A 83 -13.35 -29.94 3.52
C LYS A 83 -14.71 -29.56 4.09
N ASN A 84 -15.28 -30.40 4.94
CA ASN A 84 -16.60 -30.22 5.54
C ASN A 84 -16.58 -29.31 6.80
N GLN A 85 -15.46 -28.69 7.11
CA GLN A 85 -15.30 -27.84 8.30
C GLN A 85 -15.57 -26.38 7.99
N THR A 86 -15.99 -25.65 9.02
CA THR A 86 -16.05 -24.20 8.92
C THR A 86 -14.64 -23.61 8.85
N LEU A 87 -14.49 -22.47 8.18
CA LEU A 87 -13.21 -21.77 8.12
C LEU A 87 -12.72 -21.36 9.52
N ALA A 88 -13.65 -20.98 10.41
CA ALA A 88 -13.32 -20.63 11.78
C ALA A 88 -12.72 -21.81 12.56
N ASP A 89 -13.29 -23.02 12.42
CA ASP A 89 -12.80 -24.21 13.11
C ASP A 89 -11.39 -24.58 12.66
N ILE A 90 -11.17 -24.66 11.35
CA ILE A 90 -9.87 -25.05 10.80
C ILE A 90 -8.80 -23.99 11.06
N HIS A 91 -9.18 -22.71 11.05
CA HIS A 91 -8.32 -21.60 11.46
C HIS A 91 -7.92 -21.73 12.93
N ALA A 92 -8.88 -21.94 13.84
CA ALA A 92 -8.59 -22.12 15.27
C ALA A 92 -7.67 -23.32 15.53
N LYS A 93 -7.90 -24.46 14.84
CA LYS A 93 -7.00 -25.64 14.91
C LYS A 93 -5.59 -25.32 14.44
N LEU A 94 -5.45 -24.58 13.34
CA LEU A 94 -4.14 -24.17 12.82
C LEU A 94 -3.40 -23.27 13.82
N ILE A 95 -4.06 -22.23 14.34
CA ILE A 95 -3.46 -21.31 15.32
C ILE A 95 -3.03 -22.05 16.59
N ASN A 96 -3.87 -22.96 17.10
CA ASN A 96 -3.53 -23.78 18.26
C ASN A 96 -2.35 -24.71 17.99
N SER A 97 -2.28 -25.32 16.81
CA SER A 97 -1.17 -26.19 16.42
C SER A 97 0.16 -25.44 16.38
N TYR A 98 0.17 -24.20 15.87
CA TYR A 98 1.34 -23.33 15.93
C TYR A 98 1.71 -22.96 17.37
N LYS A 99 0.72 -22.65 18.22
CA LYS A 99 0.94 -22.35 19.64
C LYS A 99 1.65 -23.49 20.37
N GLU A 100 1.25 -24.74 20.12
CA GLU A 100 1.88 -25.94 20.71
C GLU A 100 3.32 -26.16 20.24
N LYS A 101 3.74 -25.48 19.17
CA LYS A 101 5.12 -25.44 18.66
C LYS A 101 5.86 -24.16 19.05
N ASN A 102 5.39 -23.45 20.09
CA ASN A 102 5.97 -22.20 20.60
C ASN A 102 5.93 -21.03 19.60
N TYR A 103 4.98 -21.07 18.65
CA TYR A 103 4.60 -19.96 17.79
C TYR A 103 3.33 -19.32 18.32
N HIS A 104 3.48 -18.36 19.24
CA HIS A 104 2.36 -17.61 19.81
C HIS A 104 1.85 -16.56 18.83
N LEU A 105 1.14 -17.00 17.79
CA LEU A 105 0.70 -16.16 16.66
C LEU A 105 -0.12 -14.94 17.09
N ASN A 106 -1.00 -15.08 18.08
CA ASN A 106 -1.78 -13.94 18.60
C ASN A 106 -0.89 -12.89 19.28
N THR A 107 0.21 -13.30 19.90
CA THR A 107 1.20 -12.39 20.49
C THR A 107 2.07 -11.75 19.41
N ILE A 108 2.54 -12.55 18.44
CA ILE A 108 3.38 -12.08 17.32
C ILE A 108 2.62 -11.04 16.49
N CYS A 109 1.34 -11.30 16.22
CA CYS A 109 0.52 -10.50 15.33
C CYS A 109 -0.53 -9.64 16.04
N LYS A 110 -0.51 -9.55 17.38
CA LYS A 110 -1.46 -8.74 18.16
C LYS A 110 -2.90 -8.93 17.70
N GLU A 111 -3.32 -10.18 17.59
CA GLU A 111 -4.69 -10.58 17.21
C GLU A 111 -5.12 -10.25 15.76
N ASN A 112 -4.21 -9.83 14.87
CA ASN A 112 -4.51 -9.58 13.44
C ASN A 112 -4.65 -10.86 12.58
N LEU A 113 -4.95 -12.01 13.19
CA LEU A 113 -5.03 -13.31 12.53
C LEU A 113 -6.43 -13.88 12.76
N GLU A 114 -7.35 -13.50 11.89
CA GLU A 114 -8.75 -13.86 11.97
C GLU A 114 -9.22 -14.55 10.68
N PRO A 115 -10.14 -15.53 10.79
CA PRO A 115 -10.77 -16.12 9.64
C PRO A 115 -11.58 -15.06 8.88
N LEU A 116 -11.35 -14.95 7.57
CA LEU A 116 -12.07 -14.05 6.68
C LEU A 116 -13.18 -14.85 6.00
N ASP A 117 -14.43 -14.44 6.16
CA ASP A 117 -15.51 -15.06 5.37
C ASP A 117 -15.19 -15.00 3.87
N GLU A 118 -15.70 -15.97 3.11
CA GLU A 118 -15.31 -16.15 1.70
C GLU A 118 -15.53 -14.90 0.85
N ASN A 119 -16.60 -14.14 1.12
CA ASN A 119 -16.91 -12.92 0.40
C ASN A 119 -15.91 -11.80 0.76
N THR A 120 -15.58 -11.63 2.03
CA THR A 120 -14.53 -10.70 2.46
C THR A 120 -13.17 -11.09 1.89
N PHE A 121 -12.80 -12.37 1.93
CA PHE A 121 -11.55 -12.85 1.35
C PHE A 121 -11.45 -12.57 -0.15
N GLU A 122 -12.52 -12.85 -0.90
CA GLU A 122 -12.56 -12.60 -2.34
C GLU A 122 -12.44 -11.10 -2.66
N ASN A 123 -13.06 -10.23 -1.85
CA ASN A 123 -12.90 -8.79 -1.97
C ASN A 123 -11.45 -8.33 -1.69
N VAL A 124 -10.82 -8.86 -0.64
CA VAL A 124 -9.40 -8.59 -0.34
C VAL A 124 -8.51 -9.06 -1.49
N LYS A 125 -8.75 -10.24 -2.04
CA LYS A 125 -8.00 -10.81 -3.16
C LYS A 125 -8.08 -9.92 -4.42
N LYS A 126 -9.27 -9.43 -4.76
CA LYS A 126 -9.48 -8.50 -5.89
C LYS A 126 -8.69 -7.20 -5.72
N VAL A 127 -8.78 -6.58 -4.53
CA VAL A 127 -8.02 -5.36 -4.22
C VAL A 127 -6.52 -5.65 -4.30
N PHE A 128 -6.07 -6.76 -3.69
CA PHE A 128 -4.69 -7.19 -3.71
C PHE A 128 -4.15 -7.35 -5.13
N GLU A 129 -4.91 -7.95 -6.04
CA GLU A 129 -4.53 -8.13 -7.44
C GLU A 129 -4.25 -6.79 -8.15
N ILE A 130 -5.12 -5.80 -7.97
CA ILE A 130 -4.95 -4.45 -8.53
C ILE A 130 -3.63 -3.84 -8.03
N TYR A 131 -3.44 -3.81 -6.70
CA TYR A 131 -2.23 -3.24 -6.09
C TYR A 131 -0.98 -4.01 -6.52
N ASN A 132 -1.04 -5.33 -6.65
CA ASN A 132 0.11 -6.14 -7.04
C ASN A 132 0.56 -5.82 -8.46
N LYS A 133 -0.37 -5.74 -9.41
CA LYS A 133 -0.05 -5.38 -10.80
C LYS A 133 0.61 -3.99 -10.88
N PHE A 134 0.00 -2.99 -10.25
CA PHE A 134 0.55 -1.63 -10.27
C PHE A 134 1.91 -1.53 -9.57
N ASN A 135 2.08 -2.19 -8.42
CA ASN A 135 3.35 -2.19 -7.68
C ASN A 135 4.47 -2.93 -8.41
N LYS A 136 4.14 -3.99 -9.18
CA LYS A 136 5.10 -4.65 -10.07
C LYS A 136 5.62 -3.69 -11.14
N THR A 137 4.77 -2.80 -11.68
CA THR A 137 5.22 -1.71 -12.55
C THR A 137 6.20 -0.81 -11.82
N LEU A 138 5.82 -0.26 -10.66
CA LEU A 138 6.66 0.66 -9.89
C LEU A 138 8.05 0.07 -9.58
N ARG A 139 8.10 -1.20 -9.16
CA ARG A 139 9.35 -1.92 -8.90
C ARG A 139 10.16 -2.16 -10.17
N SER A 140 9.51 -2.55 -11.27
CA SER A 140 10.20 -2.74 -12.54
C SER A 140 10.75 -1.42 -13.09
N HIS A 141 10.07 -0.30 -12.85
CA HIS A 141 10.51 1.02 -13.29
C HIS A 141 11.82 1.45 -12.60
N SER A 142 11.95 1.15 -11.30
CA SER A 142 13.16 1.46 -10.54
C SER A 142 14.34 0.52 -10.82
N SER A 143 14.08 -0.71 -11.27
CA SER A 143 15.09 -1.76 -11.42
C SER A 143 15.44 -2.15 -12.87
N SER A 144 14.67 -1.69 -13.86
CA SER A 144 14.81 -2.07 -15.27
C SER A 144 14.74 -0.86 -16.21
N ASN A 145 15.39 -0.98 -17.36
CA ASN A 145 15.24 -0.06 -18.49
C ASN A 145 13.96 -0.33 -19.28
N ASN A 146 13.39 -1.53 -19.16
CA ASN A 146 12.11 -1.94 -19.74
C ASN A 146 11.14 -2.28 -18.59
N PRO A 147 10.41 -1.30 -18.03
CA PRO A 147 9.41 -1.56 -17.02
C PRO A 147 8.26 -2.40 -17.60
N LYS A 148 7.55 -3.12 -16.72
CA LYS A 148 6.34 -3.87 -17.07
C LYS A 148 5.13 -2.95 -17.23
N CYS A 149 5.21 -1.99 -18.15
CA CYS A 149 4.21 -0.94 -18.32
C CYS A 149 2.79 -1.46 -18.62
N SER A 150 2.66 -2.63 -19.26
CA SER A 150 1.35 -3.24 -19.54
C SER A 150 0.53 -3.51 -18.26
N LEU A 151 1.20 -3.75 -17.13
CA LEU A 151 0.54 -3.99 -15.85
C LEU A 151 -0.18 -2.75 -15.30
N ILE A 152 0.13 -1.55 -15.80
CA ILE A 152 -0.62 -0.32 -15.50
C ILE A 152 -2.04 -0.47 -16.01
N ASN A 153 -2.20 -0.74 -17.31
CA ASN A 153 -3.51 -0.87 -17.93
C ASN A 153 -4.29 -2.04 -17.34
N GLU A 154 -3.63 -3.17 -17.07
CA GLU A 154 -4.28 -4.30 -16.39
C GLU A 154 -4.80 -3.94 -14.98
N ALA A 155 -4.05 -3.13 -14.21
CA ALA A 155 -4.51 -2.67 -12.90
C ALA A 155 -5.73 -1.73 -13.03
N ILE A 156 -5.73 -0.84 -14.02
CA ILE A 156 -6.83 0.08 -14.32
C ILE A 156 -8.08 -0.70 -14.76
N ASP A 157 -7.92 -1.69 -15.64
CA ASP A 157 -9.02 -2.53 -16.12
C ASP A 157 -9.68 -3.30 -14.97
N LEU A 158 -8.87 -3.85 -14.06
CA LEU A 158 -9.39 -4.50 -12.85
C LEU A 158 -10.09 -3.52 -11.92
N TYR A 159 -9.52 -2.34 -11.69
CA TYR A 159 -10.15 -1.28 -10.90
C TYR A 159 -11.54 -0.93 -11.46
N MET A 160 -11.62 -0.67 -12.77
CA MET A 160 -12.89 -0.34 -13.43
C MET A 160 -13.86 -1.53 -13.39
N LYS A 161 -13.38 -2.75 -13.62
CA LYS A 161 -14.20 -3.97 -13.60
C LYS A 161 -14.81 -4.20 -12.21
N TYR A 162 -14.01 -4.12 -11.17
CA TYR A 162 -14.45 -4.36 -9.79
C TYR A 162 -15.24 -3.19 -9.23
N GLY A 163 -14.98 -1.97 -9.69
CA GLY A 163 -15.74 -0.78 -9.35
C GLY A 163 -17.18 -0.79 -9.85
N LYS A 164 -17.54 -1.61 -10.86
CA LYS A 164 -18.93 -1.72 -11.34
C LYS A 164 -19.94 -2.12 -10.26
N SER A 165 -19.50 -2.82 -9.21
CA SER A 165 -20.36 -3.16 -8.06
C SER A 165 -20.44 -2.04 -7.01
N CYS A 166 -19.65 -0.99 -7.15
CA CYS A 166 -19.71 0.20 -6.32
C CYS A 166 -20.72 1.16 -6.94
N SER A 167 -21.95 1.17 -6.40
CA SER A 167 -22.88 2.26 -6.69
C SER A 167 -22.43 3.54 -6.00
N GLU A 168 -22.93 4.69 -6.47
CA GLU A 168 -22.62 6.02 -5.95
C GLU A 168 -22.87 6.18 -4.43
N GLN A 169 -23.71 5.32 -3.85
CA GLN A 169 -24.06 5.29 -2.42
C GLN A 169 -23.40 4.10 -1.68
N SER A 170 -22.64 3.25 -2.37
CA SER A 170 -22.00 2.06 -1.81
C SER A 170 -20.81 2.42 -0.93
N ASN A 171 -21.06 2.58 0.37
CA ASN A 171 -20.02 2.87 1.36
C ASN A 171 -19.35 1.60 1.93
N THR A 172 -19.35 0.50 1.15
CA THR A 172 -18.79 -0.79 1.58
C THR A 172 -17.28 -0.71 1.76
N LYS A 173 -16.73 -1.57 2.63
CA LYS A 173 -15.28 -1.67 2.87
C LYS A 173 -14.51 -1.92 1.57
N PHE A 174 -15.08 -2.73 0.69
CA PHE A 174 -14.52 -3.03 -0.64
C PHE A 174 -14.42 -1.77 -1.53
N CYS A 175 -15.51 -1.00 -1.65
CA CYS A 175 -15.50 0.21 -2.47
C CYS A 175 -14.56 1.28 -1.91
N LYS A 176 -14.47 1.42 -0.59
CA LYS A 176 -13.46 2.28 0.06
C LYS A 176 -12.03 1.87 -0.28
N ALA A 177 -11.75 0.57 -0.33
CA ALA A 177 -10.44 0.06 -0.69
C ALA A 177 -10.10 0.32 -2.17
N LEU A 178 -11.09 0.25 -3.07
CA LEU A 178 -10.91 0.64 -4.47
C LEU A 178 -10.66 2.15 -4.60
N GLU A 179 -11.44 3.00 -3.92
CA GLU A 179 -11.17 4.45 -3.90
C GLU A 179 -9.76 4.74 -3.39
N ALA A 180 -9.34 4.07 -2.32
CA ALA A 180 -7.98 4.19 -1.81
C ALA A 180 -6.90 3.82 -2.84
N PHE A 181 -7.15 2.79 -3.66
CA PHE A 181 -6.27 2.48 -4.78
C PHE A 181 -6.18 3.63 -5.78
N LYS A 182 -7.29 4.28 -6.11
CA LYS A 182 -7.30 5.43 -7.02
C LYS A 182 -6.38 6.55 -6.51
N TYR A 183 -6.48 6.95 -5.24
CA TYR A 183 -5.58 7.97 -4.69
C TYR A 183 -4.12 7.52 -4.73
N TYR A 184 -3.86 6.26 -4.40
CA TYR A 184 -2.51 5.68 -4.47
C TYR A 184 -1.94 5.70 -5.90
N TYR A 185 -2.77 5.33 -6.88
CA TYR A 185 -2.44 5.35 -8.29
C TYR A 185 -2.09 6.78 -8.74
N GLN A 186 -2.98 7.75 -8.52
CA GLN A 186 -2.81 9.13 -8.99
C GLN A 186 -1.59 9.82 -8.35
N THR A 187 -1.27 9.47 -7.11
CA THR A 187 -0.09 10.00 -6.41
C THR A 187 1.21 9.35 -6.89
N SER A 188 1.15 8.10 -7.36
CA SER A 188 2.34 7.32 -7.74
C SER A 188 2.65 7.33 -9.25
N ILE A 189 1.63 7.50 -10.10
CA ILE A 189 1.75 7.35 -11.56
C ILE A 189 2.68 8.38 -12.20
N GLY A 190 2.76 9.59 -11.61
CA GLY A 190 3.66 10.64 -12.05
C GLY A 190 5.15 10.24 -12.00
N ASN A 191 5.51 9.25 -11.18
CA ASN A 191 6.88 8.78 -11.05
C ASN A 191 7.29 7.74 -12.12
N ILE A 192 6.39 7.36 -13.05
CA ILE A 192 6.64 6.27 -14.03
C ILE A 192 6.66 6.80 -15.48
N ASN A 193 6.24 8.04 -15.70
CA ASN A 193 5.99 8.63 -17.03
C ASN A 193 7.22 8.71 -17.95
N GLU A 194 8.44 8.68 -17.41
CA GLU A 194 9.68 8.73 -18.20
C GLU A 194 9.93 7.44 -19.01
N LYS A 195 9.39 6.29 -18.56
CA LYS A 195 9.64 4.98 -19.20
C LYS A 195 8.38 4.24 -19.62
N CYS A 196 7.23 4.63 -19.10
CA CYS A 196 5.94 4.06 -19.47
C CYS A 196 5.05 5.14 -20.09
N THR A 197 4.49 4.86 -21.26
CA THR A 197 3.38 5.64 -21.78
C THR A 197 2.15 5.35 -20.93
N VAL A 198 1.64 6.37 -20.26
CA VAL A 198 0.44 6.29 -19.42
C VAL A 198 -0.71 6.96 -20.16
N GLU A 199 -1.77 6.20 -20.43
CA GLU A 199 -2.96 6.71 -21.14
C GLU A 199 -3.91 7.46 -20.20
N LYS A 200 -4.05 6.99 -18.95
CA LYS A 200 -5.01 7.52 -17.98
C LYS A 200 -4.32 7.90 -16.66
N TYR A 201 -3.99 9.18 -16.49
CA TYR A 201 -3.35 9.71 -15.27
C TYR A 201 -4.31 9.85 -14.08
N THR A 202 -5.62 9.89 -14.34
CA THR A 202 -6.67 10.08 -13.34
C THR A 202 -7.70 8.96 -13.43
N LEU A 203 -8.10 8.40 -12.30
CA LEU A 203 -9.18 7.40 -12.23
C LEU A 203 -10.47 8.06 -11.74
N ASP A 204 -11.59 7.65 -12.32
CA ASP A 204 -12.91 8.19 -11.97
C ASP A 204 -13.34 7.67 -10.60
N SER A 205 -14.03 8.49 -9.81
CA SER A 205 -14.63 8.04 -8.54
C SER A 205 -15.83 7.13 -8.81
N PHE A 206 -16.03 6.13 -7.98
CA PHE A 206 -17.30 5.38 -7.91
C PHE A 206 -18.28 6.00 -6.92
N GLN A 207 -17.84 6.94 -6.07
CA GLN A 207 -18.71 7.68 -5.15
C GLN A 207 -19.27 8.92 -5.84
N ALA A 208 -20.56 9.24 -5.61
CA ALA A 208 -21.12 10.52 -6.04
C ALA A 208 -20.30 11.67 -5.43
N GLN A 209 -20.06 12.72 -6.22
CA GLN A 209 -19.61 13.98 -5.64
C GLN A 209 -20.72 14.45 -4.71
N ASP A 210 -20.45 14.49 -3.40
CA ASP A 210 -21.23 15.34 -2.52
C ASP A 210 -21.00 16.77 -3.04
N SER A 211 -21.98 17.31 -3.76
CA SER A 211 -22.09 18.73 -4.03
C SER A 211 -22.49 19.42 -2.71
N GLY A 212 -21.62 19.31 -1.70
CA GLY A 212 -21.61 20.20 -0.56
C GLY A 212 -20.81 21.42 -0.98
N THR A 213 -21.50 22.49 -1.37
CA THR A 213 -20.96 23.84 -1.41
C THR A 213 -20.36 24.17 -0.04
N ASN A 214 -19.07 23.89 0.12
CA ASN A 214 -18.26 24.59 1.10
C ASN A 214 -17.91 25.92 0.47
N GLU A 215 -18.70 26.92 0.84
CA GLU A 215 -18.42 28.35 0.71
C GLU A 215 -16.99 28.61 1.27
N PHE A 216 -15.97 28.53 0.41
CA PHE A 216 -14.68 29.11 0.70
C PHE A 216 -14.78 30.56 0.28
N GLY A 217 -14.90 31.42 1.28
CA GLY A 217 -14.96 32.87 1.14
C GLY A 217 -13.94 33.37 0.13
N GLU A 218 -14.48 34.05 -0.87
CA GLU A 218 -13.78 34.80 -1.88
C GLU A 218 -12.95 35.90 -1.19
N LEU A 219 -11.62 35.78 -1.16
CA LEU A 219 -10.75 36.91 -0.88
C LEU A 219 -10.26 37.45 -2.23
N GLN A 220 -11.02 38.40 -2.75
CA GLN A 220 -10.72 39.17 -3.94
C GLN A 220 -9.48 40.03 -3.66
N VAL A 221 -8.37 39.77 -4.33
CA VAL A 221 -7.25 40.72 -4.41
C VAL A 221 -7.22 41.24 -5.84
N SER A 222 -7.75 42.45 -6.00
CA SER A 222 -7.56 43.27 -7.18
C SER A 222 -6.08 43.63 -7.31
N MET A 223 -5.53 43.40 -8.50
CA MET A 223 -4.20 43.87 -8.87
C MET A 223 -4.41 45.02 -9.84
N ASP A 224 -4.42 46.25 -9.30
CA ASP A 224 -4.38 47.45 -10.13
C ASP A 224 -2.95 47.74 -10.56
N GLU A 225 -2.83 47.96 -11.86
CA GLU A 225 -1.65 48.32 -12.62
C GLU A 225 -1.43 49.84 -12.49
N VAL A 226 -0.25 50.29 -12.06
CA VAL A 226 0.17 51.69 -12.27
C VAL A 226 1.62 51.75 -12.74
N ALA A 227 1.76 52.49 -13.83
CA ALA A 227 2.94 52.70 -14.63
C ALA A 227 4.03 53.56 -13.96
N VAL A 228 5.21 53.42 -14.57
CA VAL A 228 6.48 54.14 -14.46
C VAL A 228 6.36 55.66 -14.26
N ASP A 229 7.20 56.22 -13.37
CA ASP A 229 7.90 57.48 -13.68
C ASP A 229 9.30 57.51 -13.05
N GLU A 230 10.25 58.05 -13.81
CA GLU A 230 11.66 58.24 -13.47
C GLU A 230 11.84 59.47 -12.58
N THR A 231 12.84 59.46 -11.69
CA THR A 231 13.71 60.65 -11.51
C THR A 231 15.00 60.31 -10.75
N GLY A 232 16.10 60.51 -11.48
CA GLY A 232 17.46 60.91 -11.08
C GLY A 232 17.99 60.69 -9.65
N SER A 233 19.15 60.03 -9.56
CA SER A 233 20.46 60.71 -9.39
C SER A 233 21.55 59.74 -8.89
N SER A 234 22.69 59.75 -9.60
CA SER A 234 24.10 59.58 -9.18
C SER A 234 24.36 58.93 -7.79
N THR A 235 25.28 57.99 -7.57
CA THR A 235 26.63 57.78 -8.14
C THR A 235 27.20 56.44 -7.59
N ASN A 236 28.34 56.02 -8.15
CA ASN A 236 29.31 55.04 -7.64
C ASN A 236 29.13 53.56 -7.99
N TYR A 237 29.75 53.21 -9.13
CA TYR A 237 30.50 51.98 -9.35
C TYR A 237 31.30 51.59 -8.10
N ASN A 238 30.84 50.60 -7.34
CA ASN A 238 31.66 49.57 -6.66
C ASN A 238 30.86 48.61 -5.73
N THR A 239 29.52 48.64 -5.74
CA THR A 239 28.70 47.79 -4.84
C THR A 239 27.86 46.71 -5.54
N LYS A 240 28.01 46.52 -6.86
CA LYS A 240 27.11 45.65 -7.65
C LYS A 240 27.41 44.14 -7.57
N LYS A 241 28.46 43.71 -6.87
CA LYS A 241 28.82 42.28 -6.74
C LYS A 241 28.30 41.59 -5.48
N ASN A 242 27.87 42.32 -4.45
CA ASN A 242 27.43 41.73 -3.18
C ASN A 242 25.91 41.66 -2.98
N MET A 243 25.12 42.29 -3.85
CA MET A 243 23.65 42.21 -3.78
C MET A 243 23.08 41.01 -4.55
N LEU A 244 23.73 40.59 -5.64
CA LEU A 244 23.29 39.45 -6.45
C LEU A 244 23.54 38.11 -5.75
N THR A 245 24.65 37.97 -5.01
CA THR A 245 25.01 36.73 -4.29
C THR A 245 24.03 36.35 -3.18
N SER A 246 23.37 37.33 -2.55
CA SER A 246 22.37 37.08 -1.50
C SER A 246 21.08 36.43 -2.06
N PHE A 247 20.62 36.87 -3.24
CA PHE A 247 19.44 36.29 -3.88
C PHE A 247 19.68 34.84 -4.36
N TYR A 248 20.90 34.51 -4.79
CA TYR A 248 21.27 33.15 -5.19
C TYR A 248 21.27 32.14 -4.03
N ILE A 249 21.34 32.60 -2.78
CA ILE A 249 21.31 31.72 -1.60
C ILE A 249 19.87 31.61 -1.05
N LEU A 250 19.09 32.70 -1.10
CA LEU A 250 17.71 32.71 -0.61
C LEU A 250 16.74 31.93 -1.51
N LEU A 251 16.90 32.00 -2.84
CA LEU A 251 16.06 31.25 -3.80
C LEU A 251 16.13 29.72 -3.62
N PRO A 252 17.32 29.09 -3.50
CA PRO A 252 17.38 27.67 -3.20
C PRO A 252 16.80 27.36 -1.83
N ILE A 253 17.02 28.19 -0.79
CA ILE A 253 16.49 27.91 0.55
C ILE A 253 14.96 27.92 0.55
N THR A 254 14.31 28.87 -0.12
CA THR A 254 12.84 28.88 -0.24
C THR A 254 12.34 27.74 -1.11
N PHE A 255 13.06 27.38 -2.18
CA PHE A 255 12.71 26.25 -3.04
C PHE A 255 12.88 24.90 -2.34
N PHE A 256 13.97 24.69 -1.59
CA PHE A 256 14.19 23.52 -0.74
C PHE A 256 13.18 23.49 0.41
N SER A 257 12.85 24.63 1.02
CA SER A 257 11.81 24.69 2.05
C SER A 257 10.42 24.41 1.49
N PHE A 258 10.13 24.83 0.26
CA PHE A 258 8.88 24.51 -0.46
C PHE A 258 8.82 23.04 -0.88
N ILE A 259 9.92 22.46 -1.36
CA ILE A 259 10.03 21.02 -1.64
C ILE A 259 9.86 20.23 -0.35
N LEU A 260 10.57 20.58 0.73
CA LEU A 260 10.45 19.92 2.02
C LEU A 260 9.04 20.07 2.58
N TYR A 261 8.42 21.25 2.49
CA TYR A 261 7.03 21.46 2.90
C TYR A 261 6.03 20.64 2.07
N LYS A 262 6.20 20.58 0.74
CA LYS A 262 5.33 19.82 -0.17
C LYS A 262 5.52 18.32 -0.01
N VAL A 263 6.76 17.84 0.18
CA VAL A 263 7.10 16.46 0.49
C VAL A 263 6.58 16.08 1.87
N ASN A 264 6.67 16.95 2.86
CA ASN A 264 6.17 16.72 4.22
C ASN A 264 4.63 16.75 4.28
N LYS A 265 3.96 17.64 3.53
CA LYS A 265 2.50 17.62 3.34
C LYS A 265 2.05 16.37 2.58
N TYR A 266 2.80 15.92 1.58
CA TYR A 266 2.57 14.66 0.87
C TYR A 266 2.79 13.44 1.78
N PHE A 267 3.80 13.47 2.67
CA PHE A 267 4.06 12.43 3.67
C PHE A 267 2.98 12.39 4.76
N ILE A 268 2.52 13.54 5.24
CA ILE A 268 1.41 13.68 6.20
C ILE A 268 0.10 13.22 5.54
N TYR A 269 -0.16 13.58 4.28
CA TYR A 269 -1.34 13.16 3.54
C TYR A 269 -1.35 11.64 3.30
N ILE A 270 -0.21 11.03 2.92
CA ILE A 270 -0.08 9.56 2.80
C ILE A 270 -0.21 8.88 4.17
N TYR A 271 0.31 9.49 5.24
CA TYR A 271 0.25 8.96 6.60
C TYR A 271 -1.19 8.98 7.15
N GLU A 272 -1.91 10.09 7.01
CA GLU A 272 -3.34 10.23 7.39
C GLU A 272 -4.26 9.36 6.52
N TYR A 273 -3.97 9.23 5.23
CA TYR A 273 -4.71 8.36 4.31
C TYR A 273 -4.49 6.87 4.61
N SER A 274 -3.25 6.49 4.98
CA SER A 274 -2.93 5.12 5.43
C SER A 274 -3.56 4.73 6.77
N LEU A 275 -3.81 5.70 7.65
CA LEU A 275 -4.55 5.50 8.89
C LEU A 275 -6.05 5.29 8.62
N ASN A 276 -6.63 6.04 7.68
CA ASN A 276 -8.05 5.92 7.31
C ASN A 276 -8.41 4.59 6.58
N ILE A 277 -7.45 3.95 5.92
CA ILE A 277 -7.58 2.60 5.37
C ILE A 277 -7.59 1.53 6.48
N HIS A 278 -6.90 1.79 7.59
CA HIS A 278 -6.55 0.76 8.58
C HIS A 278 -7.62 0.47 9.63
N ASP A 279 -8.51 1.41 9.96
CA ASP A 279 -9.63 1.18 10.91
C ASP A 279 -10.94 0.71 10.24
N LYS A 280 -10.98 0.65 8.90
CA LYS A 280 -12.23 0.39 8.16
C LYS A 280 -12.21 -0.84 7.25
N ILE A 281 -11.09 -1.56 7.16
CA ILE A 281 -10.96 -2.79 6.35
C ILE A 281 -11.04 -4.09 7.19
N LEU A 282 -10.85 -4.00 8.51
CA LEU A 282 -11.30 -5.00 9.49
C LEU A 282 -12.49 -4.43 10.27
#